data_AF-A0AAW2H8C1-F1
#
_entry.id   AF-A0AAW2H8C1-F1
#
_cell.length_a   1.000
_cell.length_b   1.000
_cell.length_c   1.000
_cell.angle_alpha   90.00
_cell.angle_beta   90.00
_cell.angle_gamma   90.00
#
_symmetry.space_group_name_H-M   'P 1'
#
loop_
_entity.id
_entity.type
_entity.pdbx_description
1 polymer ?
#
loop_
_entity_poly.entity_id
_entity_poly.type
_entity_poly.pdbx_seq_one_letter_code
_entity_poly.pdbx_strand_id
1 'polypeptide(L)'
;MLHNDPELYSEFSSDENTETQTGGAETESEELQTEENHSENTCSETPPRSERNVSSGSLSKRRNASRSTSARKKDVLQDTPPKKARASVAAKKRASTRKTSAKEKDKQTKLAKSDDALGCKILNYMKSANRPFVRVLGRLVEEKSIYCKLYGKSSVYCVVQAQESADDDVISSMDREIEEARAEIGRLKKEAEGLAGLLSAVNEYPSDDVLRDEIRAFEEEIARCRERLSSFGKDAVDVDEMKKVDGHIKALEAEAKSRRISLRAIVDSLCEGTGMRKKELLSEIGIE
;
A
#
# COMPACT_ATOMS: atom_id res chain seq x y z
N MET A 1 -26.05 -23.71 22.87
CA MET A 1 -26.21 -22.72 23.95
C MET A 1 -25.23 -21.60 23.67
N LEU A 2 -25.66 -20.63 22.87
CA LEU A 2 -24.95 -19.38 22.57
C LEU A 2 -25.86 -18.29 23.14
N HIS A 3 -25.40 -17.60 24.19
CA HIS A 3 -26.10 -16.43 24.73
C HIS A 3 -25.74 -15.24 23.82
N ASN A 4 -26.74 -14.75 23.11
CA ASN A 4 -26.73 -13.43 22.49
C ASN A 4 -27.16 -12.43 23.57
N ASP A 5 -26.27 -11.54 23.98
CA ASP A 5 -26.61 -10.35 24.77
C ASP A 5 -26.86 -9.18 23.81
N PRO A 6 -28.07 -8.60 23.76
CA PRO A 6 -28.37 -7.45 22.92
C PRO A 6 -28.68 -6.22 23.78
N GLU A 7 -27.69 -5.66 24.51
CA GLU A 7 -27.90 -4.43 25.30
C GLU A 7 -26.68 -3.48 25.33
N LEU A 8 -26.04 -3.22 24.20
CA LEU A 8 -24.96 -2.21 24.13
C LEU A 8 -25.03 -1.34 22.87
N TYR A 9 -26.19 -0.76 22.57
CA TYR A 9 -26.29 0.37 21.63
C TYR A 9 -27.50 1.24 21.99
N SER A 10 -27.35 2.04 23.04
CA SER A 10 -28.30 3.09 23.42
C SER A 10 -27.53 4.16 24.19
N GLU A 11 -26.82 5.03 23.48
CA GLU A 11 -26.48 6.41 23.89
C GLU A 11 -25.48 7.00 22.89
N PHE A 12 -25.98 7.50 21.76
CA PHE A 12 -25.36 8.66 21.12
C PHE A 12 -26.47 9.65 20.81
N SER A 13 -26.55 10.62 21.72
CA SER A 13 -27.45 11.75 21.75
C SER A 13 -27.30 12.58 20.48
N SER A 14 -28.44 13.04 19.99
CA SER A 14 -28.58 13.91 18.84
C SER A 14 -28.10 15.32 19.20
N ASP A 15 -27.05 15.80 18.54
CA ASP A 15 -26.71 17.22 18.55
C ASP A 15 -27.61 17.94 17.54
N GLU A 16 -28.43 18.82 18.09
CA GLU A 16 -29.36 19.71 17.40
C GLU A 16 -28.61 20.69 16.48
N ASN A 17 -28.96 20.65 15.20
CA ASN A 17 -28.50 21.57 14.18
C ASN A 17 -29.48 22.75 14.13
N THR A 18 -29.19 23.86 14.82
CA THR A 18 -29.99 25.09 14.72
C THR A 18 -29.54 25.93 13.52
N GLU A 19 -30.26 25.78 12.40
CA GLU A 19 -30.27 26.73 11.28
C GLU A 19 -30.88 28.07 11.72
N THR A 20 -30.06 29.11 11.83
CA THR A 20 -30.54 30.49 11.84
C THR A 20 -30.67 31.00 10.40
N GLN A 21 -31.91 30.98 9.90
CA GLN A 21 -32.35 31.82 8.79
C GLN A 21 -32.38 33.28 9.25
N THR A 22 -31.54 34.14 8.65
CA THR A 22 -31.76 35.59 8.65
C THR A 22 -32.07 36.02 7.24
N GLY A 23 -33.36 36.19 6.96
CA GLY A 23 -33.85 36.95 5.80
C GLY A 23 -33.70 38.44 6.06
N GLY A 24 -33.11 39.14 5.10
CA GLY A 24 -33.09 40.60 5.01
C GLY A 24 -33.33 40.98 3.57
N ALA A 25 -34.54 41.46 3.29
CA ALA A 25 -34.96 42.07 2.04
C ALA A 25 -35.26 43.54 2.34
N GLU A 26 -34.69 44.46 1.57
CA GLU A 26 -35.09 45.87 1.40
C GLU A 26 -34.27 46.44 0.21
N THR A 27 -34.92 46.62 -0.95
CA THR A 27 -35.28 47.90 -1.63
C THR A 27 -34.10 48.67 -2.23
N GLU A 28 -33.99 48.74 -3.58
CA GLU A 28 -34.31 49.91 -4.44
C GLU A 28 -33.52 51.18 -4.03
N SER A 29 -32.67 51.81 -4.86
CA SER A 29 -33.00 52.56 -6.09
C SER A 29 -31.73 52.99 -6.86
N GLU A 30 -31.87 53.26 -8.18
CA GLU A 30 -31.36 54.41 -9.00
C GLU A 30 -29.93 54.99 -8.74
N GLU A 31 -29.11 55.47 -9.68
CA GLU A 31 -29.20 55.88 -11.09
C GLU A 31 -27.75 56.17 -11.59
N LEU A 32 -27.52 55.89 -12.88
CA LEU A 32 -26.72 56.62 -13.89
C LEU A 32 -25.30 57.21 -13.65
N GLN A 33 -24.41 56.80 -14.58
CA GLN A 33 -23.41 57.60 -15.37
C GLN A 33 -22.23 58.23 -14.59
N THR A 34 -20.98 58.31 -15.06
CA THR A 34 -20.38 58.53 -16.39
C THR A 34 -18.86 58.22 -16.33
N GLU A 35 -18.34 57.73 -17.45
CA GLU A 35 -17.10 58.11 -18.16
C GLU A 35 -15.71 58.26 -17.48
N GLU A 36 -14.76 57.57 -18.14
CA GLU A 36 -13.46 58.04 -18.63
C GLU A 36 -12.26 58.29 -17.69
N ASN A 37 -11.25 57.46 -17.99
CA ASN A 37 -9.87 57.82 -18.37
C ASN A 37 -8.74 57.86 -17.33
N HIS A 38 -7.60 57.40 -17.89
CA HIS A 38 -6.22 57.46 -17.43
C HIS A 38 -5.81 56.49 -16.31
N SER A 39 -4.63 55.88 -16.31
CA SER A 39 -3.56 55.56 -17.27
C SER A 39 -2.43 55.01 -16.40
N GLU A 40 -1.69 54.03 -16.92
CA GLU A 40 -0.27 53.81 -16.63
C GLU A 40 0.20 53.32 -15.23
N ASN A 41 0.88 52.17 -15.32
CA ASN A 41 2.25 51.95 -14.85
C ASN A 41 2.55 51.38 -13.45
N THR A 42 3.45 50.38 -13.53
CA THR A 42 4.35 49.84 -12.50
C THR A 42 3.68 48.94 -11.45
N CYS A 43 4.29 47.88 -10.91
CA CYS A 43 5.66 47.40 -10.97
C CYS A 43 5.62 45.89 -10.65
N SER A 44 6.40 45.12 -11.39
CA SER A 44 6.69 43.72 -11.09
C SER A 44 7.66 43.61 -9.91
N GLU A 45 7.22 43.05 -8.78
CA GLU A 45 8.13 42.51 -7.76
C GLU A 45 7.71 41.09 -7.39
N THR A 46 8.31 40.13 -8.10
CA THR A 46 8.42 38.73 -7.67
C THR A 46 9.48 38.60 -6.58
N PRO A 47 9.17 38.05 -5.39
CA PRO A 47 10.17 37.84 -4.34
C PRO A 47 11.14 36.70 -4.68
N PRO A 48 12.40 36.75 -4.20
CA PRO A 48 13.40 35.74 -4.49
C PRO A 48 13.08 34.41 -3.80
N ARG A 49 13.10 33.36 -4.62
CA ARG A 49 12.95 31.96 -4.26
C ARG A 49 14.16 31.53 -3.42
N SER A 50 13.98 31.40 -2.11
CA SER A 50 15.01 30.87 -1.21
C SER A 50 15.31 29.41 -1.53
N GLU A 51 16.54 29.13 -1.94
CA GLU A 51 17.08 27.79 -2.16
C GLU A 51 17.12 27.01 -0.84
N ARG A 52 16.17 26.08 -0.66
CA ARG A 52 16.27 25.04 0.36
C ARG A 52 17.21 23.95 -0.16
N ASN A 53 18.46 24.01 0.29
CA ASN A 53 19.41 22.90 0.25
C ASN A 53 18.85 21.73 1.08
N VAL A 54 18.20 20.78 0.42
CA VAL A 54 17.83 19.49 1.03
C VAL A 54 19.02 18.55 0.85
N SER A 55 19.79 18.40 1.92
CA SER A 55 20.87 17.44 2.06
C SER A 55 20.36 16.02 1.77
N SER A 56 20.87 15.42 0.70
CA SER A 56 20.64 14.04 0.32
C SER A 56 21.43 13.11 1.27
N GLY A 57 20.76 12.68 2.34
CA GLY A 57 21.23 11.62 3.22
C GLY A 57 21.40 10.31 2.46
N SER A 58 22.65 9.86 2.34
CA SER A 58 23.08 8.65 1.66
C SER A 58 22.64 7.39 2.42
N LEU A 59 21.73 6.61 1.83
CA LEU A 59 21.39 5.27 2.27
C LEU A 59 22.57 4.32 1.99
N SER A 60 23.42 4.14 2.99
CA SER A 60 24.54 3.19 2.96
C SER A 60 24.05 1.76 3.23
N LYS A 61 23.99 1.00 2.13
CA LYS A 61 24.12 -0.46 1.97
C LYS A 61 24.28 -1.27 3.27
N ARG A 62 23.20 -1.94 3.70
CA ARG A 62 23.25 -3.14 4.56
C ARG A 62 24.01 -4.25 3.82
N ARG A 63 25.18 -4.63 4.35
CA ARG A 63 25.92 -5.83 3.94
C ARG A 63 25.29 -7.05 4.59
N ASN A 64 24.79 -7.96 3.77
CA ASN A 64 24.52 -9.35 4.13
C ASN A 64 25.87 -10.09 4.29
N ALA A 65 26.12 -10.63 5.47
CA ALA A 65 27.15 -11.64 5.74
C ALA A 65 26.56 -12.57 6.82
N SER A 66 25.99 -13.71 6.43
CA SER A 66 26.65 -15.01 6.34
C SER A 66 26.67 -15.78 7.67
N ARG A 67 25.94 -16.90 7.65
CA ARG A 67 26.32 -18.22 8.17
C ARG A 67 27.01 -18.27 9.54
N SER A 68 26.31 -18.85 10.51
CA SER A 68 26.92 -19.86 11.39
C SER A 68 25.95 -21.03 11.58
N THR A 69 26.41 -22.17 11.08
CA THR A 69 25.94 -23.52 11.39
C THR A 69 26.40 -23.88 12.80
N SER A 70 25.53 -24.41 13.65
CA SER A 70 25.98 -25.33 14.71
C SER A 70 24.88 -26.31 15.10
N ALA A 71 25.32 -27.54 15.28
CA ALA A 71 24.54 -28.75 15.36
C ALA A 71 24.19 -29.14 16.80
N ARG A 72 23.07 -29.85 16.96
CA ARG A 72 22.78 -30.87 18.00
C ARG A 72 21.51 -31.60 17.54
N LYS A 73 21.55 -32.86 17.06
CA LYS A 73 21.55 -34.15 17.82
C LYS A 73 20.69 -34.02 19.08
N LYS A 74 19.71 -34.87 19.39
CA LYS A 74 19.39 -36.27 19.03
C LYS A 74 18.06 -36.55 19.78
N ASP A 75 17.09 -37.23 19.19
CA ASP A 75 16.66 -38.59 19.55
C ASP A 75 15.11 -38.56 19.68
N VAL A 76 14.52 -39.75 19.62
CA VAL A 76 13.22 -40.15 20.21
C VAL A 76 12.12 -40.55 19.22
N LEU A 77 12.03 -41.88 19.14
CA LEU A 77 10.90 -42.78 18.97
C LEU A 77 10.25 -42.99 17.59
N GLN A 78 10.49 -44.22 17.13
CA GLN A 78 9.70 -45.00 16.20
C GLN A 78 8.30 -45.25 16.77
N ASP A 79 7.27 -45.17 15.92
CA ASP A 79 6.12 -46.06 15.99
C ASP A 79 5.46 -46.19 14.61
N THR A 80 5.54 -47.40 14.05
CA THR A 80 4.64 -47.90 13.00
C THR A 80 4.07 -49.21 13.53
N PRO A 81 2.77 -49.49 13.36
CA PRO A 81 2.37 -50.54 12.38
C PRO A 81 0.91 -50.37 11.88
N PRO A 82 0.27 -51.35 11.18
CA PRO A 82 0.76 -52.33 10.22
C PRO A 82 -0.02 -52.33 8.88
N LYS A 83 0.57 -53.06 7.92
CA LYS A 83 -0.03 -53.60 6.69
C LYS A 83 -1.33 -54.38 6.96
N LYS A 84 -2.36 -54.17 6.13
CA LYS A 84 -3.33 -55.22 5.75
C LYS A 84 -3.30 -55.45 4.25
N ALA A 85 -3.04 -56.70 3.90
CA ALA A 85 -3.06 -57.24 2.56
C ALA A 85 -4.43 -57.89 2.25
N ARG A 86 -4.59 -58.19 0.95
CA ARG A 86 -5.57 -59.06 0.28
C ARG A 86 -6.95 -58.45 0.04
N ALA A 87 -7.67 -58.78 -1.03
CA ALA A 87 -7.42 -59.37 -2.35
C ALA A 87 -8.83 -59.50 -2.93
N SER A 88 -9.06 -59.08 -4.18
CA SER A 88 -10.04 -59.76 -5.04
C SER A 88 -9.88 -59.30 -6.48
N VAL A 89 -9.25 -60.20 -7.24
CA VAL A 89 -9.35 -60.35 -8.68
C VAL A 89 -10.80 -60.67 -9.04
N ALA A 90 -11.38 -60.01 -10.05
CA ALA A 90 -12.05 -60.64 -11.19
C ALA A 90 -13.03 -59.69 -11.90
N ALA A 91 -13.12 -59.89 -13.22
CA ALA A 91 -14.21 -59.48 -14.11
C ALA A 91 -14.28 -58.01 -14.57
N LYS A 92 -13.65 -57.73 -15.74
CA LYS A 92 -14.41 -57.57 -17.00
C LYS A 92 -13.47 -57.29 -18.19
N LYS A 93 -13.12 -58.37 -18.90
CA LYS A 93 -12.96 -58.34 -20.35
C LYS A 93 -14.36 -58.18 -20.97
N ARG A 94 -14.52 -57.16 -21.83
CA ARG A 94 -15.51 -56.99 -22.91
C ARG A 94 -16.09 -55.56 -22.93
N ALA A 95 -15.37 -54.64 -23.57
CA ALA A 95 -15.92 -53.42 -24.15
C ALA A 95 -14.89 -52.77 -25.11
N SER A 96 -14.48 -53.50 -26.14
CA SER A 96 -13.52 -53.03 -27.15
C SER A 96 -14.11 -53.21 -28.56
N THR A 97 -15.24 -52.56 -28.85
CA THR A 97 -15.77 -52.39 -30.22
C THR A 97 -16.94 -51.39 -30.29
N ARG A 98 -16.90 -50.29 -29.53
CA ARG A 98 -17.89 -49.19 -29.70
C ARG A 98 -17.35 -47.78 -29.41
N LYS A 99 -16.03 -47.61 -29.41
CA LYS A 99 -15.34 -46.35 -29.08
C LYS A 99 -14.81 -45.58 -30.30
N THR A 100 -15.19 -45.98 -31.51
CA THR A 100 -14.74 -45.35 -32.77
C THR A 100 -15.72 -44.32 -33.31
N SER A 101 -17.04 -44.45 -33.11
CA SER A 101 -18.01 -43.49 -33.66
C SER A 101 -18.22 -42.22 -32.81
N ALA A 102 -18.01 -42.27 -31.50
CA ALA A 102 -18.12 -41.09 -30.62
C ALA A 102 -16.88 -40.18 -30.72
N LYS A 103 -15.69 -40.76 -30.93
CA LYS A 103 -14.43 -40.01 -31.09
C LYS A 103 -14.28 -39.34 -32.47
N GLU A 104 -15.12 -39.71 -33.43
CA GLU A 104 -15.11 -39.18 -34.79
C GLU A 104 -15.99 -37.93 -34.89
N LYS A 105 -17.17 -37.95 -34.24
CA LYS A 105 -18.03 -36.75 -34.10
C LYS A 105 -17.37 -35.62 -33.30
N ASP A 106 -16.57 -35.97 -32.29
CA ASP A 106 -15.81 -35.01 -31.46
C ASP A 106 -14.63 -34.34 -32.19
N LYS A 107 -14.22 -34.88 -33.35
CA LYS A 107 -13.19 -34.29 -34.20
C LYS A 107 -13.78 -33.38 -35.27
N GLN A 108 -14.94 -33.74 -35.82
CA GLN A 108 -15.69 -32.88 -36.75
C GLN A 108 -16.12 -31.56 -36.07
N THR A 109 -16.59 -31.61 -34.81
CA THR A 109 -16.98 -30.41 -34.07
C THR A 109 -15.82 -29.52 -33.63
N LYS A 110 -14.58 -30.03 -33.62
CA LYS A 110 -13.37 -29.22 -33.34
C LYS A 110 -12.85 -28.46 -34.55
N LEU A 111 -13.14 -28.90 -35.77
CA LEU A 111 -12.76 -28.17 -36.99
C LEU A 111 -13.65 -26.96 -37.26
N ALA A 112 -14.90 -26.96 -36.79
CA ALA A 112 -15.85 -25.87 -37.02
C ALA A 112 -15.71 -24.68 -36.04
N LYS A 113 -14.76 -24.71 -35.08
CA LYS A 113 -14.65 -23.71 -34.01
C LYS A 113 -13.44 -22.77 -34.13
N SER A 114 -12.69 -22.85 -35.24
CA SER A 114 -11.54 -21.97 -35.48
C SER A 114 -11.58 -21.43 -36.91
N ASP A 115 -12.42 -20.42 -37.13
CA ASP A 115 -12.45 -19.63 -38.38
C ASP A 115 -11.35 -18.55 -38.44
N ASP A 116 -10.38 -18.59 -37.52
CA ASP A 116 -9.16 -17.82 -37.67
C ASP A 116 -8.30 -18.42 -38.79
N ALA A 117 -7.42 -17.62 -39.37
CA ALA A 117 -6.39 -17.97 -40.36
C ALA A 117 -5.49 -19.21 -40.02
N LEU A 118 -5.76 -19.88 -38.90
CA LEU A 118 -5.42 -21.25 -38.57
C LEU A 118 -5.96 -22.31 -39.55
N GLY A 119 -7.00 -22.03 -40.34
CA GLY A 119 -7.44 -22.91 -41.43
C GLY A 119 -6.29 -23.32 -42.38
N CYS A 120 -5.37 -22.37 -42.65
CA CYS A 120 -4.17 -22.63 -43.43
C CYS A 120 -3.06 -23.35 -42.64
N LYS A 121 -2.98 -23.19 -41.32
CA LYS A 121 -1.96 -23.82 -40.47
C LYS A 121 -2.29 -25.28 -40.13
N ILE A 122 -3.57 -25.63 -39.97
CA ILE A 122 -4.02 -27.00 -39.67
C ILE A 122 -3.64 -27.97 -40.81
N LEU A 123 -3.65 -27.52 -42.06
CA LEU A 123 -3.34 -28.38 -43.21
C LEU A 123 -1.85 -28.62 -43.43
N ASN A 124 -0.98 -27.69 -43.01
CA ASN A 124 0.46 -27.88 -43.12
C ASN A 124 0.98 -28.91 -42.10
N TYR A 125 0.32 -29.05 -40.94
CA TYR A 125 0.61 -30.08 -39.93
C TYR A 125 0.19 -31.50 -40.37
N MET A 126 -0.66 -31.63 -41.38
CA MET A 126 -1.25 -32.92 -41.80
C MET A 126 -0.49 -33.62 -42.93
N LYS A 127 0.39 -32.90 -43.64
CA LYS A 127 1.19 -33.44 -44.75
C LYS A 127 2.29 -34.42 -44.30
N SER A 128 2.71 -34.35 -43.04
CA SER A 128 3.90 -35.05 -42.54
C SER A 128 3.64 -36.41 -41.88
N ALA A 129 2.39 -36.82 -41.58
CA ALA A 129 2.22 -37.95 -40.65
C ALA A 129 1.18 -39.04 -40.95
N ASN A 130 0.19 -38.93 -41.85
CA ASN A 130 -0.76 -40.05 -42.02
C ASN A 130 -1.47 -40.14 -43.38
N ARG A 131 -1.10 -41.14 -44.20
CA ARG A 131 -1.81 -41.56 -45.44
C ARG A 131 -3.35 -41.71 -45.31
N PRO A 132 -3.93 -42.24 -44.21
CA PRO A 132 -5.39 -42.35 -44.11
C PRO A 132 -6.13 -41.01 -44.09
N PHE A 133 -5.51 -39.91 -43.65
CA PHE A 133 -6.16 -38.60 -43.64
C PHE A 133 -6.33 -38.01 -45.04
N VAL A 134 -5.40 -38.28 -45.96
CA VAL A 134 -5.53 -37.86 -47.36
C VAL A 134 -6.76 -38.50 -48.01
N ARG A 135 -7.08 -39.75 -47.64
CA ARG A 135 -8.30 -40.42 -48.11
C ARG A 135 -9.57 -39.79 -47.54
N VAL A 136 -9.56 -39.39 -46.27
CA VAL A 136 -10.69 -38.69 -45.64
C VAL A 136 -10.89 -37.30 -46.23
N LEU A 137 -9.80 -36.54 -46.45
CA LEU A 137 -9.86 -35.25 -47.14
C LEU A 137 -10.34 -35.41 -48.58
N GLY A 138 -9.91 -36.46 -49.29
CA GLY A 138 -10.44 -36.80 -50.62
C GLY A 138 -11.95 -37.02 -50.61
N ARG A 139 -12.47 -37.80 -49.65
CA ARG A 139 -13.92 -37.98 -49.47
C ARG A 139 -14.64 -36.68 -49.14
N LEU A 140 -14.08 -35.82 -48.29
CA LEU A 140 -14.69 -34.53 -47.96
C LEU A 140 -14.70 -33.55 -49.14
N VAL A 141 -13.71 -33.65 -50.04
CA VAL A 141 -13.70 -32.91 -51.32
C VAL A 141 -14.76 -33.47 -52.28
N GLU A 142 -14.90 -34.80 -52.36
CA GLU A 142 -15.95 -35.48 -53.13
C GLU A 142 -17.36 -35.09 -52.63
N GLU A 143 -17.53 -35.03 -51.31
CA GLU A 143 -18.74 -34.56 -50.61
C GLU A 143 -18.94 -33.03 -50.69
N LYS A 144 -18.05 -32.29 -51.36
CA LYS A 144 -18.06 -30.83 -51.52
C LYS A 144 -18.11 -30.04 -50.21
N SER A 145 -17.80 -30.67 -49.08
CA SER A 145 -17.73 -30.02 -47.78
C SER A 145 -16.45 -29.18 -47.63
N ILE A 146 -15.40 -29.54 -48.36
CA ILE A 146 -14.14 -28.77 -48.45
C ILE A 146 -13.72 -28.59 -49.90
N TYR A 147 -13.18 -27.43 -50.24
CA TYR A 147 -12.59 -27.12 -51.53
C TYR A 147 -11.09 -27.47 -51.52
N CYS A 148 -10.57 -28.06 -52.59
CA CYS A 148 -9.15 -28.36 -52.72
C CYS A 148 -8.58 -27.65 -53.94
N LYS A 149 -7.54 -26.83 -53.74
CA LYS A 149 -6.78 -26.18 -54.81
C LYS A 149 -5.35 -26.71 -54.87
N LEU A 150 -4.96 -27.17 -56.06
CA LEU A 150 -3.62 -27.67 -56.34
C LEU A 150 -2.70 -26.49 -56.72
N TYR A 151 -1.60 -26.35 -55.99
CA TYR A 151 -0.52 -25.40 -56.23
C TYR A 151 0.79 -26.20 -56.50
N GLY A 152 1.00 -26.60 -57.75
CA GLY A 152 2.12 -27.45 -58.15
C GLY A 152 2.07 -28.82 -57.48
N LYS A 153 3.05 -29.13 -56.61
CA LYS A 153 3.13 -30.41 -55.85
C LYS A 153 2.37 -30.37 -54.50
N SER A 154 1.67 -29.29 -54.19
CA SER A 154 0.98 -29.09 -52.91
C SER A 154 -0.51 -28.90 -53.11
N SER A 155 -1.32 -29.58 -52.30
CA SER A 155 -2.78 -29.35 -52.22
C SER A 155 -3.08 -28.49 -51.01
N VAL A 156 -3.88 -27.43 -51.19
CA VAL A 156 -4.44 -26.62 -50.12
C VAL A 156 -5.93 -26.94 -50.05
N TYR A 157 -6.40 -27.36 -48.89
CA TYR A 157 -7.81 -27.61 -48.64
C TYR A 157 -8.40 -26.40 -47.91
N CYS A 158 -9.62 -26.00 -48.21
CA CYS A 158 -10.32 -24.92 -47.52
C CYS A 158 -11.72 -25.44 -47.20
N VAL A 159 -12.24 -25.16 -46.01
CA VAL A 159 -13.65 -25.46 -45.72
C VAL A 159 -14.50 -24.55 -46.61
N VAL A 160 -15.50 -25.10 -47.29
CA VAL A 160 -16.44 -24.28 -48.04
C VAL A 160 -17.34 -23.65 -47.00
N GLN A 161 -17.08 -22.38 -46.67
CA GLN A 161 -18.05 -21.58 -45.95
C GLN A 161 -19.20 -21.36 -46.93
N ALA A 162 -20.35 -21.99 -46.66
CA ALA A 162 -21.56 -21.66 -47.38
C ALA A 162 -21.76 -20.16 -47.26
N GLN A 163 -21.98 -19.47 -48.37
CA GLN A 163 -22.28 -18.04 -48.37
C GLN A 163 -23.70 -17.88 -47.84
N GLU A 164 -23.85 -18.07 -46.53
CA GLU A 164 -25.03 -17.67 -45.79
C GLU A 164 -24.98 -16.14 -45.80
N SER A 165 -25.85 -15.53 -46.62
CA SER A 165 -26.12 -14.11 -46.54
C SER A 165 -26.81 -13.89 -45.20
N ALA A 166 -26.03 -13.52 -44.18
CA ALA A 166 -26.58 -13.03 -42.94
C ALA A 166 -27.35 -11.73 -43.25
N ASP A 167 -28.51 -11.58 -42.61
CA ASP A 167 -29.31 -10.37 -42.69
C ASP A 167 -28.57 -9.24 -41.97
N ASP A 168 -28.52 -8.04 -42.58
CA ASP A 168 -27.84 -6.87 -42.03
C ASP A 168 -28.44 -6.48 -40.67
N ASP A 169 -29.75 -6.70 -40.48
CA ASP A 169 -30.44 -6.44 -39.21
C ASP A 169 -29.94 -7.37 -38.09
N VAL A 170 -29.67 -8.63 -38.41
CA VAL A 170 -29.14 -9.62 -37.46
C VAL A 170 -27.70 -9.28 -37.09
N ILE A 171 -26.88 -8.90 -38.07
CA ILE A 171 -25.49 -8.46 -37.84
C ILE A 171 -25.49 -7.23 -36.92
N SER A 172 -26.34 -6.23 -37.19
CA SER A 172 -26.42 -5.02 -36.37
C SER A 172 -26.87 -5.32 -34.94
N SER A 173 -27.83 -6.23 -34.75
CA SER A 173 -28.24 -6.69 -33.40
C SER A 173 -27.09 -7.38 -32.66
N MET A 174 -26.34 -8.24 -33.34
CA MET A 174 -25.19 -8.92 -32.75
C MET A 174 -24.06 -7.94 -32.37
N ASP A 175 -23.79 -6.95 -33.22
CA ASP A 175 -22.80 -5.91 -32.92
C ASP A 175 -23.19 -5.10 -31.69
N ARG A 176 -24.48 -4.76 -31.55
CA ARG A 176 -25.00 -4.09 -30.36
C ARG A 176 -24.83 -4.93 -29.10
N GLU A 177 -25.18 -6.22 -29.15
CA GLU A 177 -24.98 -7.14 -28.03
C GLU A 177 -23.50 -7.27 -27.65
N ILE A 178 -22.59 -7.29 -28.64
CA ILE A 178 -21.14 -7.31 -28.42
C ILE A 178 -20.68 -6.02 -27.72
N GLU A 179 -21.18 -4.85 -28.14
CA GLU A 179 -20.86 -3.58 -27.49
C GLU A 179 -21.37 -3.51 -26.06
N GLU A 180 -22.62 -3.92 -25.81
CA GLU A 180 -23.22 -3.97 -24.48
C GLU A 180 -22.44 -4.94 -23.57
N ALA A 181 -22.08 -6.13 -24.06
CA ALA A 181 -21.26 -7.08 -23.33
C ALA A 181 -19.85 -6.56 -23.04
N ARG A 182 -19.23 -5.83 -23.97
CA ARG A 182 -17.90 -5.20 -23.76
C ARG A 182 -17.98 -4.11 -22.71
N ALA A 183 -19.03 -3.29 -22.72
CA ALA A 183 -19.26 -2.25 -21.72
C ALA A 183 -19.43 -2.87 -20.32
N GLU A 184 -20.22 -3.94 -20.20
CA GLU A 184 -20.44 -4.64 -18.92
C GLU A 184 -19.16 -5.32 -18.40
N ILE A 185 -18.37 -5.96 -19.27
CA ILE A 185 -17.05 -6.50 -18.91
C ILE A 185 -16.15 -5.37 -18.38
N GLY A 186 -16.17 -4.20 -19.03
CA GLY A 186 -15.41 -3.03 -18.59
C GLY A 186 -15.84 -2.54 -17.21
N ARG A 187 -17.15 -2.49 -16.94
CA ARG A 187 -17.73 -2.11 -15.65
C ARG A 187 -17.34 -3.10 -14.55
N LEU A 188 -17.55 -4.39 -14.77
CA LEU A 188 -17.24 -5.45 -13.81
C LEU A 188 -15.73 -5.53 -13.50
N LYS A 189 -14.86 -5.29 -14.48
CA LYS A 189 -13.41 -5.23 -14.23
C LYS A 189 -13.02 -4.08 -13.31
N LYS A 190 -13.55 -2.88 -13.54
CA LYS A 190 -13.31 -1.72 -12.66
C LYS A 190 -13.82 -1.98 -11.24
N GLU A 191 -15.00 -2.59 -11.12
CA GLU A 191 -15.57 -2.97 -9.82
C GLU A 191 -14.69 -4.00 -9.09
N ALA A 192 -14.22 -5.03 -9.80
CA ALA A 192 -13.32 -6.04 -9.25
C ALA A 192 -11.97 -5.43 -8.82
N GLU A 193 -11.41 -4.52 -9.60
CA GLU A 193 -10.19 -3.78 -9.26
C GLU A 193 -10.38 -2.91 -8.00
N GLY A 194 -11.52 -2.23 -7.89
CA GLY A 194 -11.88 -1.44 -6.70
C GLY A 194 -12.02 -2.31 -5.45
N LEU A 195 -12.73 -3.43 -5.55
CA LEU A 195 -12.89 -4.39 -4.45
C LEU A 195 -11.57 -5.06 -4.06
N ALA A 196 -10.70 -5.38 -5.02
CA ALA A 196 -9.37 -5.91 -4.75
C ALA A 196 -8.50 -4.88 -4.00
N GLY A 197 -8.61 -3.59 -4.35
CA GLY A 197 -7.96 -2.50 -3.64
C GLY A 197 -8.44 -2.38 -2.19
N LEU A 198 -9.76 -2.42 -1.96
CA LEU A 198 -10.35 -2.39 -0.62
C LEU A 198 -9.90 -3.60 0.21
N LEU A 199 -9.91 -4.79 -0.38
CA LEU A 199 -9.50 -6.02 0.29
C LEU A 199 -8.01 -5.99 0.66
N SER A 200 -7.16 -5.43 -0.20
CA SER A 200 -5.75 -5.20 0.12
C SER A 200 -5.60 -4.25 1.30
N ALA A 201 -6.31 -3.11 1.29
CA ALA A 201 -6.24 -2.13 2.36
C ALA A 201 -6.72 -2.69 3.71
N VAL A 202 -7.77 -3.51 3.72
CA VAL A 202 -8.25 -4.16 4.95
C VAL A 202 -7.25 -5.21 5.45
N ASN A 203 -6.62 -5.96 4.56
CA ASN A 203 -5.63 -6.99 4.93
C ASN A 203 -4.28 -6.42 5.39
N GLU A 204 -4.00 -5.13 5.17
CA GLU A 204 -2.82 -4.47 5.74
C GLU A 204 -2.92 -4.31 7.27
N TYR A 205 -4.13 -4.30 7.82
CA TYR A 205 -4.35 -4.21 9.25
C TYR A 205 -4.31 -5.60 9.90
N PRO A 206 -3.69 -5.73 11.08
CA PRO A 206 -3.76 -6.97 11.85
C PRO A 206 -5.18 -7.21 12.34
N SER A 207 -5.50 -8.47 12.63
CA SER A 207 -6.81 -8.86 13.16
C SER A 207 -7.11 -8.17 14.50
N ASP A 208 -8.39 -7.90 14.76
CA ASP A 208 -8.87 -7.26 15.99
C ASP A 208 -8.31 -7.89 17.28
N ASP A 209 -8.15 -9.21 17.31
CA ASP A 209 -7.60 -9.91 18.49
C ASP A 209 -6.13 -9.51 18.76
N VAL A 210 -5.33 -9.36 17.70
CA VAL A 210 -3.93 -8.90 17.80
C VAL A 210 -3.89 -7.44 18.23
N LEU A 211 -4.76 -6.59 17.68
CA LEU A 211 -4.86 -5.18 18.10
C LEU A 211 -5.23 -5.05 19.58
N ARG A 212 -6.17 -5.87 20.07
CA ARG A 212 -6.54 -5.88 21.50
C ARG A 212 -5.38 -6.30 22.39
N ASP A 213 -4.60 -7.29 21.96
CA ASP A 213 -3.41 -7.74 22.69
C ASP A 213 -2.32 -6.65 22.71
N GLU A 214 -2.11 -5.96 21.58
CA GLU A 214 -1.18 -4.82 21.48
C GLU A 214 -1.61 -3.65 22.37
N ILE A 215 -2.90 -3.28 22.35
CA ILE A 215 -3.45 -2.23 23.22
C ILE A 215 -3.20 -2.58 24.68
N ARG A 216 -3.49 -3.81 25.09
CA ARG A 216 -3.26 -4.26 26.47
C ARG A 216 -1.78 -4.17 26.84
N ALA A 217 -0.88 -4.59 25.95
CA ALA A 217 0.56 -4.48 26.18
C ALA A 217 1.01 -3.02 26.33
N PHE A 218 0.48 -2.10 25.53
CA PHE A 218 0.77 -0.67 25.66
C PHE A 218 0.20 -0.09 26.96
N GLU A 219 -1.00 -0.48 27.38
CA GLU A 219 -1.58 -0.06 28.65
C GLU A 219 -0.74 -0.51 29.85
N GLU A 220 -0.27 -1.76 29.85
CA GLU A 220 0.66 -2.28 30.84
C GLU A 220 2.00 -1.52 30.84
N GLU A 221 2.54 -1.21 29.66
CA GLU A 221 3.76 -0.42 29.55
C GLU A 221 3.59 1.02 30.04
N ILE A 222 2.45 1.66 29.73
CA ILE A 222 2.10 2.99 30.23
C ILE A 222 1.98 2.95 31.77
N ALA A 223 1.30 1.94 32.31
CA ALA A 223 1.16 1.77 33.76
C ALA A 223 2.53 1.61 34.43
N ARG A 224 3.40 0.75 33.89
CA ARG A 224 4.79 0.57 34.36
C ARG A 224 5.61 1.86 34.27
N CYS A 225 5.48 2.61 33.16
CA CYS A 225 6.16 3.89 33.00
C CYS A 225 5.67 4.94 34.00
N ARG A 226 4.37 4.99 34.27
CA ARG A 226 3.77 5.86 35.28
C ARG A 226 4.22 5.51 36.69
N GLU A 227 4.25 4.22 37.04
CA GLU A 227 4.79 3.76 38.32
C GLU A 227 6.27 4.17 38.46
N ARG A 228 7.08 3.92 37.42
CA ARG A 228 8.48 4.35 37.40
C ARG A 228 8.61 5.86 37.54
N LEU A 229 7.80 6.64 36.83
CA LEU A 229 7.77 8.09 36.97
C LEU A 229 7.37 8.54 38.37
N SER A 230 6.41 7.87 39.00
CA SER A 230 6.00 8.17 40.38
C SER A 230 7.09 7.85 41.42
N SER A 231 7.98 6.91 41.12
CA SER A 231 9.14 6.59 41.96
C SER A 231 10.22 7.68 41.93
N PHE A 232 10.30 8.44 40.84
CA PHE A 232 11.05 9.68 40.80
C PHE A 232 10.17 10.75 41.47
N GLY A 233 10.59 11.28 42.61
CA GLY A 233 9.81 12.27 43.36
C GLY A 233 9.42 13.50 42.52
N LYS A 234 8.50 14.33 43.05
CA LYS A 234 8.01 15.55 42.36
C LYS A 234 9.11 16.57 42.00
N ASP A 235 10.32 16.38 42.54
CA ASP A 235 11.46 17.28 42.39
C ASP A 235 12.43 16.82 41.29
N ALA A 236 11.93 16.13 40.26
CA ALA A 236 12.73 15.82 39.09
C ALA A 236 13.03 17.11 38.31
N VAL A 237 14.23 17.66 38.53
CA VAL A 237 14.75 18.83 37.80
C VAL A 237 15.38 18.39 36.50
N ASP A 238 15.14 19.14 35.43
CA ASP A 238 15.80 18.91 34.15
C ASP A 238 17.32 19.07 34.29
N VAL A 239 18.06 18.14 33.68
CA VAL A 239 19.52 18.10 33.78
C VAL A 239 20.15 19.35 33.18
N ASP A 240 19.55 19.90 32.13
CA ASP A 240 20.08 21.10 31.49
C ASP A 240 19.75 22.38 32.28
N GLU A 241 18.61 22.44 32.97
CA GLU A 241 18.33 23.49 33.95
C GLU A 241 19.31 23.45 35.13
N MET A 242 19.58 22.27 35.68
CA MET A 242 20.56 22.10 36.76
C MET A 242 21.95 22.61 36.35
N LYS A 243 22.41 22.25 35.14
CA LYS A 243 23.71 22.74 34.61
C LYS A 243 23.75 24.26 34.47
N LYS A 244 22.64 24.91 34.09
CA LYS A 244 22.57 26.38 33.99
C LYS A 244 22.70 27.01 35.37
N VAL A 245 21.99 26.49 36.37
CA VAL A 245 22.07 26.96 37.76
C VAL A 245 23.49 26.79 38.30
N ASP A 246 24.12 25.63 38.10
CA ASP A 246 25.52 25.40 38.48
C ASP A 246 26.47 26.38 37.79
N GLY A 247 26.24 26.68 36.52
CA GLY A 247 27.00 27.69 35.77
C GLY A 247 26.87 29.09 36.39
N HIS A 248 25.66 29.48 36.78
CA HIS A 248 25.40 30.75 37.45
C HIS A 248 26.06 30.83 38.83
N ILE A 249 25.98 29.76 39.62
CA ILE A 249 26.65 29.69 40.94
C ILE A 249 28.16 29.89 40.77
N LYS A 250 28.79 29.17 39.83
CA LYS A 250 30.23 29.31 39.56
C LYS A 250 30.61 30.72 39.11
N ALA A 251 29.79 31.34 38.27
CA ALA A 251 30.01 32.72 37.82
C ALA A 251 29.93 33.71 38.99
N LEU A 252 28.92 33.59 39.85
CA LEU A 252 28.76 34.42 41.04
C LEU A 252 29.90 34.22 42.06
N GLU A 253 30.36 32.99 42.26
CA GLU A 253 31.51 32.70 43.11
C GLU A 253 32.80 33.33 42.58
N ALA A 254 33.03 33.24 41.25
CA ALA A 254 34.18 33.86 40.60
C ALA A 254 34.14 35.38 40.73
N GLU A 255 32.98 35.99 40.53
CA GLU A 255 32.78 37.42 40.70
C GLU A 255 32.98 37.86 42.15
N ALA A 256 32.39 37.16 43.12
CA ALA A 256 32.57 37.43 44.54
C ALA A 256 34.04 37.33 44.94
N LYS A 257 34.78 36.34 44.43
CA LYS A 257 36.22 36.21 44.65
C LYS A 257 37.00 37.39 44.05
N SER A 258 36.70 37.78 42.83
CA SER A 258 37.32 38.93 42.16
C SER A 258 37.10 40.21 42.97
N ARG A 259 35.85 40.50 43.36
CA ARG A 259 35.49 41.66 44.18
C ARG A 259 36.24 41.68 45.53
N ARG A 260 36.37 40.54 46.22
CA ARG A 260 37.13 40.45 47.47
C ARG A 260 38.62 40.75 47.28
N ILE A 261 39.21 40.31 46.17
CA ILE A 261 40.62 40.59 45.85
C ILE A 261 40.79 42.10 45.59
N SER A 262 39.92 42.71 44.77
CA SER A 262 39.96 44.15 44.49
C SER A 262 39.75 44.99 45.74
N LEU A 263 38.76 44.64 46.57
CA LEU A 263 38.51 45.33 47.84
C LEU A 263 39.74 45.24 48.75
N ARG A 264 40.36 44.06 48.85
CA ARG A 264 41.57 43.87 49.65
C ARG A 264 42.70 44.79 49.18
N ALA A 265 42.93 44.87 47.87
CA ALA A 265 43.95 45.74 47.29
C ALA A 265 43.69 47.23 47.59
N ILE A 266 42.44 47.69 47.44
CA ILE A 266 42.04 49.07 47.78
C ILE A 266 42.29 49.36 49.26
N VAL A 267 41.87 48.46 50.15
CA VAL A 267 42.06 48.60 51.60
C VAL A 267 43.55 48.66 51.96
N ASP A 268 44.38 47.83 51.32
CA ASP A 268 45.83 47.82 51.56
C ASP A 268 46.47 49.15 51.12
N SER A 269 46.13 49.68 49.94
CA SER A 269 46.58 51.00 49.48
C SER A 269 46.12 52.15 50.38
N LEU A 270 44.90 52.09 50.93
CA LEU A 270 44.42 53.08 51.89
C LEU A 270 45.16 53.01 53.23
N CYS A 271 45.51 51.80 53.70
CA CYS A 271 46.33 51.63 54.91
C CYS A 271 47.72 52.27 54.73
N GLU A 272 48.33 52.11 53.55
CA GLU A 272 49.62 52.74 53.22
C GLU A 272 49.53 54.27 53.23
N GLY A 273 48.44 54.85 52.70
CA GLY A 273 48.25 56.30 52.66
C GLY A 273 47.88 56.93 54.00
N THR A 274 47.17 56.21 54.87
CA THR A 274 46.67 56.73 56.17
C THR A 274 47.55 56.36 57.36
N GLY A 275 48.39 55.33 57.24
CA GLY A 275 49.19 54.80 58.34
C GLY A 275 48.39 53.99 59.39
N MET A 276 47.09 53.78 59.18
CA MET A 276 46.23 53.01 60.08
C MET A 276 46.40 51.51 59.86
N ARG A 277 46.15 50.71 60.92
CA ARG A 277 46.10 49.25 60.76
C ARG A 277 44.81 48.84 60.06
N LYS A 278 44.89 47.82 59.20
CA LYS A 278 43.75 47.29 58.42
C LYS A 278 42.47 47.06 59.24
N LYS A 279 42.58 46.52 60.44
CA LYS A 279 41.44 46.23 61.32
C LYS A 279 40.76 47.51 61.83
N GLU A 280 41.55 48.55 62.13
CA GLU A 280 41.04 49.85 62.57
C GLU A 280 40.37 50.56 61.39
N LEU A 281 40.99 50.54 60.21
CA LEU A 281 40.41 51.12 59.01
C LEU A 281 39.08 50.45 58.62
N LEU A 282 39.00 49.11 58.64
CA LEU A 282 37.77 48.36 58.33
C LEU A 282 36.66 48.64 59.37
N SER A 283 37.02 48.74 60.66
CA SER A 283 36.08 49.08 61.72
C SER A 283 35.56 50.52 61.61
N GLU A 284 36.41 51.47 61.21
CA GLU A 284 36.04 52.88 61.05
C GLU A 284 35.10 53.08 59.85
N ILE A 285 35.35 52.36 58.74
CA ILE A 285 34.48 52.40 57.55
C ILE A 285 33.24 51.49 57.67
N GLY A 286 33.10 50.74 58.77
CA GLY A 286 31.94 49.88 59.04
C GLY A 286 31.84 48.64 58.15
N ILE A 287 32.96 48.10 57.66
CA ILE A 287 32.99 46.86 56.88
C ILE A 287 33.40 45.69 57.79
N GLU A 288 32.49 44.73 57.96
CA GLU A 288 32.71 43.45 58.68
C GLU A 288 33.31 42.36 57.77
#